data_AF-A0A7X6JBU3-F1
#
_entry.id   AF-A0A7X6JBU3-F1
#
_cell.length_a   1.000
_cell.length_b   1.000
_cell.length_c   1.000
_cell.angle_alpha   90.00
_cell.angle_beta   90.00
_cell.angle_gamma   90.00
#
_symmetry.space_group_name_H-M   'P 1'
#
loop_
_entity.id
_entity.type
_entity.pdbx_description
1 polymer ?
#
loop_
_entity_poly.entity_id
_entity_poly.type
_entity_poly.pdbx_seq_one_letter_code
_entity_poly.pdbx_strand_id
1 'polypeptide(L)'
;MISASVAHADDINIADIIKGEGDARSNSFLNMIFGPLFTGPNDETLISSLIANFNVLFFAIAAILFIYNVVVGVTETAHEGEILGRRHSAMWVPLRTILAVGALIPMPTGYNAAQHGIAYMVNVSTATASFFWNETVDLIVEQRLPVVGGDYDALDGQFLQGLWRAELCQAVYNLEVSKGGDGLDGISRGSWRTVSGVPQMAYSLPNSYGACGIVSLPGQTTGFQRLAEAAGKSYNDYIQAMQQAVTKTADSFSGTAAQLAQAISKREQLPAYRDLRKDLNDWRKQHADILKQYIGDDKLQKAGKDVAEADDPLQVTPVEIHKARH
;
A
#
# COMPACT_ATOMS: atom_id res chain seq x y z
N MET A 1 21.11 -15.26 10.61
CA MET A 1 21.27 -13.97 9.91
C MET A 1 20.25 -13.96 8.78
N ILE A 2 19.12 -13.29 9.00
CA ILE A 2 18.07 -13.13 7.99
C ILE A 2 18.42 -11.84 7.26
N SER A 3 19.04 -11.95 6.09
CA SER A 3 19.19 -10.81 5.18
C SER A 3 17.80 -10.43 4.72
N ALA A 4 17.27 -9.33 5.25
CA ALA A 4 16.23 -8.59 4.58
C ALA A 4 16.88 -8.01 3.30
N SER A 5 16.76 -8.74 2.20
CA SER A 5 16.91 -8.16 0.87
C SER A 5 15.78 -7.15 0.71
N VAL A 6 16.09 -5.88 0.98
CA VAL A 6 15.33 -4.77 0.40
C VAL A 6 15.62 -4.87 -1.10
N ALA A 7 14.81 -5.67 -1.79
CA ALA A 7 14.90 -5.79 -3.23
C ALA A 7 14.54 -4.42 -3.80
N HIS A 8 15.51 -3.79 -4.44
CA HIS A 8 15.29 -2.65 -5.33
C HIS A 8 14.16 -3.01 -6.30
N ALA A 9 13.22 -2.10 -6.52
CA ALA A 9 12.36 -2.19 -7.69
C ALA A 9 13.28 -2.09 -8.91
N ASP A 10 13.15 -2.97 -9.89
CA ASP A 10 13.88 -2.80 -11.14
C ASP A 10 13.44 -1.48 -11.79
N ASP A 11 14.40 -0.73 -12.34
CA ASP A 11 14.14 0.51 -13.07
C ASP A 11 13.43 0.18 -14.39
N ILE A 12 12.10 0.12 -14.37
CA ILE A 12 11.27 -0.13 -15.55
C ILE A 12 11.26 1.12 -16.43
N ASN A 13 11.67 0.99 -17.70
CA ASN A 13 11.61 2.07 -18.68
C ASN A 13 10.34 1.95 -19.57
N ILE A 14 9.96 3.04 -20.26
CA ILE A 14 8.86 3.10 -21.22
C ILE A 14 8.99 2.02 -22.31
N ALA A 15 10.22 1.69 -22.72
CA ALA A 15 10.47 0.62 -23.67
C ALA A 15 9.99 -0.75 -23.16
N ASP A 16 10.07 -1.01 -21.85
CA ASP A 16 9.71 -2.30 -21.25
C ASP A 16 8.21 -2.40 -20.97
N ILE A 17 7.55 -1.24 -20.78
CA ILE A 17 6.08 -1.13 -20.82
C ILE A 17 5.56 -1.60 -22.19
N ILE A 18 6.13 -1.09 -23.29
CA ILE A 18 5.67 -1.43 -24.65
C ILE A 18 5.98 -2.88 -25.02
N LYS A 19 7.11 -3.43 -24.55
CA LYS A 19 7.43 -4.85 -24.74
C LYS A 19 6.47 -5.77 -23.98
N GLY A 20 5.75 -5.27 -22.98
CA GLY A 20 4.81 -6.05 -22.18
C GLY A 20 5.51 -7.13 -21.34
N GLU A 21 6.75 -6.88 -20.92
CA GLU A 21 7.46 -7.78 -20.00
C GLU A 21 6.83 -7.78 -18.61
N GLY A 22 6.23 -6.65 -18.19
CA GLY A 22 5.55 -6.54 -16.90
C GLY A 22 6.50 -6.38 -15.72
N ASP A 23 5.92 -6.12 -14.54
CA ASP A 23 6.69 -6.05 -13.29
C ASP A 23 7.08 -7.45 -12.80
N ALA A 24 8.36 -7.66 -12.46
CA ALA A 24 8.89 -8.98 -12.11
C ALA A 24 8.21 -9.61 -10.88
N ARG A 25 7.82 -8.82 -9.87
CA ARG A 25 7.13 -9.34 -8.68
C ARG A 25 5.70 -9.73 -9.01
N SER A 26 5.01 -8.86 -9.74
CA SER A 26 3.64 -9.11 -10.20
C SER A 26 3.59 -10.38 -11.05
N ASN A 27 4.53 -10.54 -11.97
CA ASN A 27 4.65 -11.73 -12.81
C ASN A 27 4.95 -12.99 -12.00
N SER A 28 5.76 -12.93 -10.94
CA SER A 28 6.01 -14.09 -10.07
C SER A 28 4.71 -14.60 -9.41
N PHE A 29 3.90 -13.71 -8.86
CA PHE A 29 2.61 -14.08 -8.26
C PHE A 29 1.62 -14.58 -9.31
N LEU A 30 1.56 -13.92 -10.47
CA LEU A 30 0.66 -14.31 -11.55
C LEU A 30 1.09 -15.64 -12.20
N ASN A 31 2.39 -15.92 -12.33
CA ASN A 31 2.92 -17.20 -12.81
C ASN A 31 2.63 -18.34 -11.83
N MET A 32 2.60 -18.10 -10.52
CA MET A 32 2.20 -19.13 -9.54
C MET A 32 0.76 -19.61 -9.76
N ILE A 33 -0.12 -18.72 -10.22
CA ILE A 33 -1.55 -19.02 -10.42
C ILE A 33 -1.80 -19.47 -11.85
N PHE A 34 -1.44 -18.63 -12.83
CA PHE A 34 -1.76 -18.79 -14.24
C PHE A 34 -0.65 -19.45 -15.07
N GLY A 35 0.51 -19.73 -14.47
CA GLY A 35 1.61 -20.44 -15.12
C GLY A 35 2.12 -19.68 -16.35
N PRO A 36 2.17 -20.33 -17.53
CA PRO A 36 2.91 -19.85 -18.70
C PRO A 36 2.35 -18.58 -19.36
N LEU A 37 1.26 -17.99 -18.85
CA LEU A 37 0.80 -16.66 -19.29
C LEU A 37 1.72 -15.54 -18.81
N PHE A 38 2.46 -15.76 -17.73
CA PHE A 38 3.32 -14.77 -17.10
C PHE A 38 4.73 -15.34 -16.93
N THR A 39 5.73 -14.48 -17.02
CA THR A 39 7.14 -14.87 -16.89
C THR A 39 7.42 -15.39 -15.47
N GLY A 40 8.04 -16.56 -15.37
CA GLY A 40 8.35 -17.18 -14.10
C GLY A 40 8.76 -18.64 -14.24
N PRO A 41 9.02 -19.34 -13.13
CA PRO A 41 9.57 -20.70 -13.14
C PRO A 41 8.52 -21.79 -13.42
N ASN A 42 7.22 -21.48 -13.39
CA ASN A 42 6.17 -22.48 -13.59
C ASN A 42 5.68 -22.47 -15.05
N ASP A 43 6.08 -23.49 -15.80
CA ASP A 43 5.64 -23.72 -17.18
C ASP A 43 4.24 -24.35 -17.27
N GLU A 44 3.76 -24.95 -16.18
CA GLU A 44 2.40 -25.51 -16.06
C GLU A 44 1.89 -25.34 -14.62
N THR A 45 0.62 -24.96 -14.48
CA THR A 45 -0.11 -24.93 -13.21
C THR A 45 -1.41 -25.72 -13.32
N LEU A 46 -2.02 -26.04 -12.17
CA LEU A 46 -3.34 -26.70 -12.15
C LEU A 46 -4.38 -25.90 -12.96
N ILE A 47 -4.34 -24.57 -12.86
CA ILE A 47 -5.26 -23.69 -13.59
C ILE A 47 -4.96 -23.73 -15.09
N SER A 48 -3.69 -23.64 -15.51
CA SER A 48 -3.34 -23.69 -16.93
C SER A 48 -3.77 -25.00 -17.58
N SER A 49 -3.61 -26.12 -16.88
CA SER A 49 -4.01 -27.45 -17.36
C SER A 49 -5.54 -27.59 -17.49
N LEU A 50 -6.30 -27.08 -16.50
CA LEU A 50 -7.77 -27.08 -16.56
C LEU A 50 -8.31 -26.18 -17.68
N ILE A 51 -7.73 -24.98 -17.82
CA ILE A 51 -8.11 -24.03 -18.87
C ILE A 51 -7.74 -24.58 -20.26
N ALA A 52 -6.66 -25.34 -20.41
CA ALA A 52 -6.32 -26.01 -21.67
C ALA A 52 -7.42 -26.97 -22.12
N ASN A 53 -7.88 -27.85 -21.23
CA ASN A 53 -8.97 -28.77 -21.53
C ASN A 53 -10.27 -28.01 -21.87
N PHE A 54 -10.56 -26.94 -21.13
CA PHE A 54 -11.71 -26.08 -21.40
C PHE A 54 -11.62 -25.41 -22.78
N ASN A 55 -10.46 -24.83 -23.13
CA ASN A 55 -10.24 -24.16 -24.41
C ASN A 55 -10.39 -25.12 -25.59
N VAL A 56 -9.86 -26.34 -25.49
CA VAL A 56 -10.02 -27.37 -26.54
C VAL A 56 -11.49 -27.74 -26.75
N LEU A 57 -12.25 -27.94 -25.66
CA LEU A 57 -13.67 -28.26 -25.73
C LEU A 57 -14.46 -27.14 -26.41
N PHE A 58 -14.26 -25.90 -25.98
CA PHE A 58 -14.98 -24.75 -26.55
C PHE A 58 -14.55 -24.42 -27.98
N PHE A 59 -13.29 -24.67 -28.33
CA PHE A 59 -12.82 -24.56 -29.70
C PHE A 59 -13.54 -25.57 -30.63
N ALA A 60 -13.73 -26.80 -30.18
CA ALA A 60 -14.49 -27.80 -30.94
C ALA A 60 -15.96 -27.38 -31.14
N ILE A 61 -16.61 -26.87 -30.10
CA ILE A 61 -17.98 -26.34 -30.19
C ILE A 61 -18.05 -25.16 -31.15
N ALA A 62 -17.10 -24.22 -31.05
CA ALA A 62 -17.03 -23.06 -31.92
C ALA A 62 -16.82 -23.46 -33.39
N ALA A 63 -15.99 -24.48 -33.66
CA ALA A 63 -15.77 -25.00 -35.01
C ALA A 63 -17.07 -25.58 -35.61
N ILE A 64 -17.85 -26.33 -34.83
CA ILE A 64 -19.16 -26.87 -35.27
C ILE A 64 -20.12 -25.72 -35.60
N LEU A 65 -20.23 -24.72 -34.73
CA LEU A 65 -21.07 -23.56 -34.96
C LEU A 65 -20.60 -22.75 -36.17
N PHE A 66 -19.29 -22.62 -36.38
CA PHE A 66 -18.72 -21.94 -37.54
C PHE A 66 -19.15 -22.62 -38.85
N ILE A 67 -19.00 -23.94 -38.93
CA ILE A 67 -19.43 -24.73 -40.10
C ILE A 67 -20.94 -24.55 -40.34
N TYR A 68 -21.76 -24.61 -39.29
CA TYR A 68 -23.19 -24.39 -39.40
C TYR A 68 -23.53 -23.00 -39.98
N ASN A 69 -22.90 -21.94 -39.46
CA ASN A 69 -23.13 -20.58 -39.96
C ASN A 69 -22.68 -20.39 -41.41
N VAL A 70 -21.58 -21.05 -41.82
CA VAL A 70 -21.12 -21.03 -43.22
C VAL A 70 -22.16 -21.70 -44.14
N VAL A 71 -22.67 -22.87 -43.75
CA VAL A 71 -23.69 -23.59 -44.54
C VAL A 71 -24.98 -22.79 -44.66
N VAL A 72 -25.46 -22.21 -43.56
CA VAL A 72 -26.65 -21.34 -43.57
C VAL A 72 -26.42 -20.13 -44.46
N GLY A 73 -25.29 -19.43 -44.30
CA GLY A 73 -24.96 -18.26 -45.11
C GLY A 73 -24.87 -18.56 -46.60
N VAL A 74 -24.29 -19.70 -47.00
CA VAL A 74 -24.26 -20.13 -48.41
C VAL A 74 -25.66 -20.46 -48.92
N THR A 75 -26.49 -21.12 -48.10
CA THR A 75 -27.86 -21.51 -48.48
C THR A 75 -28.76 -20.27 -48.67
N GLU A 76 -28.67 -19.30 -47.77
CA GLU A 76 -29.39 -18.02 -47.87
C GLU A 76 -28.94 -17.23 -49.11
N THR A 77 -27.62 -17.18 -49.36
CA THR A 77 -27.08 -16.52 -50.56
C THR A 77 -27.56 -17.18 -51.85
N ALA A 78 -27.70 -18.50 -51.87
CA ALA A 78 -28.20 -19.24 -53.03
C ALA A 78 -29.71 -19.02 -53.28
N HIS A 79 -30.50 -18.78 -52.23
CA HIS A 79 -31.95 -18.61 -52.35
C HIS A 79 -32.36 -17.15 -52.63
N GLU A 80 -31.62 -16.17 -52.10
CA GLU A 80 -31.96 -14.74 -52.21
C GLU A 80 -31.14 -13.98 -53.26
N GLY A 81 -30.03 -14.53 -53.76
CA GLY A 81 -29.16 -13.90 -54.76
C GLY A 81 -28.34 -12.71 -54.25
N GLU A 82 -28.52 -12.30 -52.99
CA GLU A 82 -27.67 -11.34 -52.27
C GLU A 82 -26.82 -12.10 -51.25
N ILE A 83 -25.51 -11.81 -51.24
CA ILE A 83 -24.56 -12.41 -50.28
C ILE A 83 -24.98 -11.99 -48.87
N LEU A 84 -25.34 -12.97 -48.02
CA LEU A 84 -25.70 -12.82 -46.59
C LEU A 84 -27.03 -12.11 -46.25
N GLY A 85 -27.93 -11.87 -47.22
CA GLY A 85 -29.27 -11.31 -46.96
C GLY A 85 -29.27 -9.87 -46.43
N ARG A 86 -30.35 -9.10 -46.69
CA ARG A 86 -30.44 -7.65 -46.40
C ARG A 86 -30.39 -7.22 -44.93
N ARG A 87 -30.17 -8.13 -43.98
CA ARG A 87 -30.49 -7.86 -42.55
C ARG A 87 -29.31 -7.42 -41.69
N HIS A 88 -28.06 -7.53 -42.15
CA HIS A 88 -26.88 -7.07 -41.41
C HIS A 88 -25.83 -6.47 -42.35
N SER A 89 -24.95 -5.60 -41.84
CA SER A 89 -23.78 -5.13 -42.60
C SER A 89 -22.99 -6.36 -43.07
N ALA A 90 -23.15 -6.73 -44.35
CA ALA A 90 -22.71 -7.99 -44.92
C ALA A 90 -21.20 -8.26 -44.73
N MET A 91 -20.43 -7.23 -44.40
CA MET A 91 -18.97 -7.30 -44.22
C MET A 91 -18.53 -7.50 -42.76
N TRP A 92 -19.32 -7.05 -41.77
CA TRP A 92 -18.90 -7.07 -40.36
C TRP A 92 -19.02 -8.46 -39.71
N VAL A 93 -20.03 -9.23 -40.10
CA VAL A 93 -20.30 -10.56 -39.53
C VAL A 93 -19.19 -11.56 -39.89
N PRO A 94 -18.77 -11.70 -41.17
CA PRO A 94 -17.66 -12.60 -41.51
C PRO A 94 -16.35 -12.20 -40.82
N LEU A 95 -16.03 -10.90 -40.76
CA LEU A 95 -14.83 -10.40 -40.11
C LEU A 95 -14.80 -10.72 -38.61
N ARG A 96 -15.88 -10.42 -37.88
CA ARG A 96 -16.00 -10.76 -36.45
C ARG A 96 -15.87 -12.25 -36.22
N THR A 97 -16.45 -13.08 -37.08
CA THR A 97 -16.45 -14.53 -36.92
C THR A 97 -15.04 -15.10 -37.09
N ILE A 98 -14.30 -14.63 -38.11
CA ILE A 98 -12.91 -15.02 -38.33
C ILE A 98 -12.02 -14.58 -37.16
N LEU A 99 -12.18 -13.34 -36.68
CA LEU A 99 -11.45 -12.84 -35.52
C LEU A 99 -11.78 -13.63 -34.25
N ALA A 100 -13.05 -13.97 -34.03
CA ALA A 100 -13.48 -14.75 -32.87
C ALA A 100 -12.89 -16.16 -32.88
N VAL A 101 -12.91 -16.84 -34.04
CA VAL A 101 -12.31 -18.17 -34.19
C VAL A 101 -10.78 -18.09 -34.00
N GLY A 102 -10.13 -17.09 -34.61
CA GLY A 102 -8.69 -16.85 -34.45
C GLY A 102 -8.28 -16.60 -33.01
N ALA A 103 -9.07 -15.83 -32.26
CA ALA A 103 -8.85 -15.55 -30.85
C ALA A 103 -9.03 -16.78 -29.95
N LEU A 104 -9.82 -17.76 -30.39
CA LEU A 104 -10.14 -18.98 -29.64
C LEU A 104 -9.17 -20.15 -29.92
N ILE A 105 -8.23 -19.99 -30.86
CA ILE A 105 -7.26 -21.04 -31.20
C ILE A 105 -6.45 -21.39 -29.94
N PRO A 106 -6.47 -22.66 -29.48
CA PRO A 106 -5.66 -23.09 -28.37
C PRO A 106 -4.18 -23.10 -28.76
N MET A 107 -3.32 -22.53 -27.91
CA MET A 107 -1.87 -22.49 -28.12
C MET A 107 -1.15 -23.55 -27.27
N PRO A 108 0.13 -23.87 -27.59
CA PRO A 108 0.93 -24.86 -26.85
C PRO A 108 1.10 -24.57 -25.35
N THR A 109 0.79 -23.35 -24.90
CA THR A 109 0.82 -22.91 -23.51
C THR A 109 -0.44 -23.30 -22.70
N GLY A 110 -1.42 -23.96 -23.33
CA GLY A 110 -2.70 -24.30 -22.71
C GLY A 110 -3.75 -23.17 -22.75
N TYR A 111 -3.36 -21.96 -23.12
CA TYR A 111 -4.24 -20.82 -23.25
C TYR A 111 -4.57 -20.51 -24.71
N ASN A 112 -5.64 -19.76 -24.96
CA ASN A 112 -6.00 -19.28 -26.30
C ASN A 112 -5.40 -17.89 -26.60
N ALA A 113 -5.51 -17.45 -27.85
CA ALA A 113 -4.93 -16.18 -28.31
C ALA A 113 -5.53 -14.95 -27.59
N ALA A 114 -6.82 -14.96 -27.29
CA ALA A 114 -7.44 -13.89 -26.51
C ALA A 114 -6.85 -13.79 -25.09
N GLN A 115 -6.63 -14.93 -24.43
CA GLN A 115 -6.07 -14.99 -23.08
C GLN A 115 -4.63 -14.46 -23.03
N HIS A 116 -3.81 -14.74 -24.05
CA HIS A 116 -2.49 -14.13 -24.19
C HIS A 116 -2.54 -12.62 -24.41
N GLY A 117 -3.49 -12.14 -25.21
CA GLY A 117 -3.70 -10.69 -25.38
C GLY A 117 -4.08 -9.98 -24.08
N ILE A 118 -4.91 -10.63 -23.25
CA ILE A 118 -5.27 -10.10 -21.93
C ILE A 118 -4.06 -10.12 -20.99
N ALA A 119 -3.29 -11.21 -20.97
CA ALA A 119 -2.07 -11.30 -20.14
C ALA A 119 -1.05 -10.21 -20.52
N TYR A 120 -0.87 -9.95 -21.82
CA TYR A 120 -0.04 -8.84 -22.30
C TYR A 120 -0.54 -7.48 -21.78
N MET A 121 -1.85 -7.20 -21.83
CA MET A 121 -2.41 -5.96 -21.28
C MET A 121 -2.19 -5.84 -19.76
N VAL A 122 -2.25 -6.95 -19.02
CA VAL A 122 -1.94 -6.98 -17.58
C VAL A 122 -0.46 -6.64 -17.36
N ASN A 123 0.46 -7.20 -18.15
CA ASN A 123 1.88 -6.87 -18.04
C ASN A 123 2.15 -5.40 -18.35
N VAL A 124 1.57 -4.85 -19.41
CA VAL A 124 1.66 -3.41 -19.72
C VAL A 124 1.17 -2.56 -18.55
N SER A 125 0.05 -2.95 -17.93
CA SER A 125 -0.55 -2.22 -16.79
C SER A 125 0.35 -2.26 -15.56
N THR A 126 0.90 -3.42 -15.21
CA THR A 126 1.80 -3.57 -14.05
C THR A 126 3.12 -2.83 -14.26
N ALA A 127 3.72 -2.93 -15.46
CA ALA A 127 4.91 -2.16 -15.80
C ALA A 127 4.67 -0.65 -15.73
N THR A 128 3.51 -0.18 -16.22
CA THR A 128 3.14 1.24 -16.16
C THR A 128 2.98 1.72 -14.72
N ALA A 129 2.34 0.92 -13.86
CA ALA A 129 2.19 1.26 -12.44
C ALA A 129 3.55 1.36 -11.73
N SER A 130 4.45 0.41 -11.98
CA SER A 130 5.81 0.44 -11.41
C SER A 130 6.62 1.63 -11.92
N PHE A 131 6.49 2.01 -13.20
CA PHE A 131 7.11 3.21 -13.75
C PHE A 131 6.67 4.47 -12.99
N PHE A 132 5.35 4.70 -12.84
CA PHE A 132 4.83 5.84 -12.07
C PHE A 132 5.26 5.81 -10.60
N TRP A 133 5.35 4.62 -10.01
CA TRP A 133 5.84 4.46 -8.64
C TRP A 133 7.30 4.91 -8.51
N ASN A 134 8.19 4.44 -9.40
CA ASN A 134 9.61 4.81 -9.36
C ASN A 134 9.79 6.32 -9.54
N GLU A 135 9.12 6.93 -10.51
CA GLU A 135 9.13 8.39 -10.71
C GLU A 135 8.65 9.13 -9.45
N THR A 136 7.60 8.62 -8.80
CA THR A 136 7.08 9.24 -7.57
C THR A 136 8.08 9.11 -6.41
N VAL A 137 8.72 7.95 -6.24
CA VAL A 137 9.71 7.71 -5.18
C VAL A 137 10.93 8.60 -5.37
N ASP A 138 11.42 8.77 -6.59
CA ASP A 138 12.58 9.62 -6.87
C ASP A 138 12.27 11.09 -6.57
N LEU A 139 11.08 11.57 -6.91
CA LEU A 139 10.61 12.92 -6.53
C LEU A 139 10.52 13.09 -5.00
N ILE A 140 10.10 12.06 -4.28
CA ILE A 140 10.04 12.10 -2.80
C ILE A 140 11.45 12.16 -2.20
N VAL A 141 12.37 11.36 -2.69
CA VAL A 141 13.73 11.22 -2.14
C VAL A 141 14.61 12.42 -2.52
N GLU A 142 14.58 12.84 -3.79
CA GLU A 142 15.43 13.92 -4.30
C GLU A 142 14.84 15.31 -4.05
N GLN A 143 13.54 15.51 -4.31
CA GLN A 143 12.89 16.82 -4.22
C GLN A 143 12.24 17.09 -2.85
N ARG A 144 12.22 16.11 -1.94
CA ARG A 144 11.69 16.22 -0.55
C ARG A 144 10.29 16.82 -0.48
N LEU A 145 9.45 16.51 -1.47
CA LEU A 145 8.04 16.87 -1.46
C LEU A 145 7.33 16.06 -0.35
N PRO A 146 6.50 16.69 0.49
CA PRO A 146 5.83 15.98 1.58
C PRO A 146 4.80 15.01 1.00
N VAL A 147 4.98 13.71 1.29
CA VAL A 147 3.99 12.67 0.99
C VAL A 147 2.85 12.80 1.97
N VAL A 148 1.63 13.02 1.48
CA VAL A 148 0.44 12.93 2.31
C VAL A 148 0.15 11.46 2.58
N GLY A 149 0.58 10.98 3.75
CA GLY A 149 0.07 9.79 4.43
C GLY A 149 0.59 8.43 3.96
N GLY A 150 1.67 7.94 4.58
CA GLY A 150 1.83 6.50 4.70
C GLY A 150 0.72 5.92 5.60
N ASP A 151 0.37 4.64 5.43
CA ASP A 151 -0.52 3.96 6.37
C ASP A 151 0.16 3.89 7.76
N TYR A 152 -0.19 4.84 8.64
CA TYR A 152 0.37 4.94 9.99
C TYR A 152 -0.33 3.99 10.97
N ASP A 153 -1.32 3.20 10.54
CA ASP A 153 -2.12 2.38 11.44
C ASP A 153 -1.26 1.33 12.16
N ALA A 154 -0.32 0.72 11.44
CA ALA A 154 0.62 -0.23 12.00
C ALA A 154 1.64 0.44 12.94
N LEU A 155 2.08 1.66 12.62
CA LEU A 155 3.08 2.41 13.41
C LEU A 155 2.49 2.91 14.73
N ASP A 156 1.28 3.48 14.69
CA ASP A 156 0.54 3.88 15.90
C ASP A 156 0.27 2.67 16.80
N GLY A 157 -0.12 1.53 16.21
CA GLY A 157 -0.32 0.28 16.93
C GLY A 157 0.95 -0.20 17.63
N GLN A 158 2.09 -0.22 16.93
CA GLN A 158 3.39 -0.60 17.50
C GLN A 158 3.82 0.35 18.62
N PHE A 159 3.61 1.66 18.44
CA PHE A 159 3.92 2.66 19.44
C PHE A 159 3.11 2.46 20.74
N LEU A 160 1.79 2.31 20.63
CA LEU A 160 0.92 2.09 21.80
C LEU A 160 1.25 0.78 22.51
N GLN A 161 1.55 -0.28 21.76
CA GLN A 161 2.00 -1.56 22.34
C GLN A 161 3.33 -1.42 23.09
N GLY A 162 4.29 -0.69 22.52
CA GLY A 162 5.57 -0.41 23.16
C GLY A 162 5.40 0.40 24.45
N LEU A 163 4.58 1.45 24.39
CA LEU A 163 4.29 2.29 25.55
C LEU A 163 3.57 1.53 26.66
N TRP A 164 2.57 0.72 26.30
CA TRP A 164 1.86 -0.16 27.25
C TRP A 164 2.80 -1.15 27.94
N ARG A 165 3.72 -1.77 27.18
CA ARG A 165 4.71 -2.71 27.75
C ARG A 165 5.65 -2.02 28.73
N ALA A 166 6.05 -0.78 28.46
CA ALA A 166 6.92 -0.02 29.35
C ALA A 166 6.20 0.32 30.68
N GLU A 167 4.95 0.78 30.61
CA GLU A 167 4.12 1.06 31.78
C GLU A 167 3.84 -0.20 32.62
N LEU A 168 3.52 -1.32 31.95
CA LEU A 168 3.33 -2.60 32.62
C LEU A 168 4.61 -3.10 33.29
N CYS A 169 5.75 -2.96 32.63
CA CYS A 169 7.06 -3.32 33.17
C CYS A 169 7.37 -2.53 34.44
N GLN A 170 7.14 -1.21 34.44
CA GLN A 170 7.29 -0.38 35.65
C GLN A 170 6.36 -0.84 36.77
N ALA A 171 5.08 -1.06 36.47
CA ALA A 171 4.07 -1.44 37.47
C ALA A 171 4.39 -2.78 38.13
N VAL A 172 4.74 -3.80 37.34
CA VAL A 172 5.11 -5.13 37.84
C VAL A 172 6.39 -5.07 38.65
N TYR A 173 7.42 -4.40 38.13
CA TYR A 173 8.71 -4.30 38.82
C TYR A 173 8.56 -3.60 40.18
N ASN A 174 7.86 -2.46 40.22
CA ASN A 174 7.66 -1.71 41.46
C ASN A 174 6.83 -2.49 42.48
N LEU A 175 5.88 -3.32 42.01
CA LEU A 175 5.13 -4.21 42.88
C LEU A 175 6.03 -5.27 43.51
N GLU A 176 6.91 -5.90 42.75
CA GLU A 176 7.85 -6.90 43.29
C GLU A 176 8.89 -6.27 44.21
N VAL A 177 9.40 -5.09 43.88
CA VAL A 177 10.27 -4.29 44.77
C VAL A 177 9.58 -3.99 46.10
N SER A 178 8.29 -3.65 46.08
CA SER A 178 7.54 -3.37 47.31
C SER A 178 7.41 -4.57 48.25
N LYS A 179 7.57 -5.80 47.75
CA LYS A 179 7.59 -7.02 48.57
C LYS A 179 8.99 -7.38 49.09
N GLY A 180 10.04 -6.93 48.41
CA GLY A 180 11.43 -7.31 48.67
C GLY A 180 12.09 -6.58 49.85
N GLY A 181 11.43 -5.55 50.42
CA GLY A 181 11.91 -4.81 51.60
C GLY A 181 12.70 -3.54 51.26
N ASP A 182 13.17 -2.85 52.31
CA ASP A 182 13.88 -1.56 52.19
C ASP A 182 15.28 -1.74 51.59
N GLY A 183 15.55 -1.05 50.47
CA GLY A 183 16.86 -1.04 49.79
C GLY A 183 16.84 -1.47 48.33
N LEU A 184 15.68 -1.84 47.79
CA LEU A 184 15.50 -2.08 46.35
C LEU A 184 14.97 -0.82 45.67
N ASP A 185 15.65 -0.39 44.62
CA ASP A 185 15.23 0.77 43.84
C ASP A 185 14.12 0.39 42.87
N GLY A 186 13.04 1.18 42.85
CA GLY A 186 11.97 1.04 41.86
C GLY A 186 12.33 1.67 40.51
N ILE A 187 11.57 1.30 39.50
CA ILE A 187 11.58 1.95 38.19
C ILE A 187 10.71 3.19 38.25
N SER A 188 11.25 4.30 37.76
CA SER A 188 10.51 5.54 37.62
C SER A 188 10.44 5.95 36.15
N ARG A 189 9.29 6.46 35.73
CA ARG A 189 9.14 7.17 34.46
C ARG A 189 9.78 8.54 34.62
N GLY A 190 10.97 8.71 34.04
CA GLY A 190 11.73 9.95 34.12
C GLY A 190 11.04 11.09 33.38
N SER A 191 11.38 12.32 33.74
CA SER A 191 10.98 13.50 32.97
C SER A 191 11.60 13.50 31.57
N TRP A 192 10.97 14.21 30.64
CA TRP A 192 11.54 14.43 29.31
C TRP A 192 12.93 15.05 29.40
N ARG A 193 13.90 14.42 28.75
CA ARG A 193 15.29 14.87 28.69
C ARG A 193 15.85 14.70 27.28
N THR A 194 16.69 15.63 26.86
CA THR A 194 17.33 15.55 25.54
C THR A 194 18.62 14.77 25.64
N VAL A 195 18.70 13.63 24.96
CA VAL A 195 19.91 12.81 24.87
C VAL A 195 20.36 12.81 23.41
N SER A 196 21.58 13.29 23.15
CA SER A 196 22.14 13.39 21.79
C SER A 196 21.24 14.14 20.79
N GLY A 197 20.61 15.24 21.23
CA GLY A 197 19.72 16.06 20.38
C GLY A 197 18.30 15.51 20.19
N VAL A 198 17.97 14.38 20.81
CA VAL A 198 16.66 13.72 20.70
C VAL A 198 15.92 13.82 22.04
N PRO A 199 14.68 14.37 22.09
CA PRO A 199 13.86 14.36 23.30
C PRO A 199 13.42 12.94 23.62
N GLN A 200 13.72 12.48 24.85
CA GLN A 200 13.44 11.12 25.30
C GLN A 200 12.78 11.11 26.68
N MET A 201 11.87 10.16 26.89
CA MET A 201 11.30 9.79 28.18
C MET A 201 11.65 8.33 28.44
N ALA A 202 12.30 8.03 29.56
CA ALA A 202 12.80 6.68 29.84
C ALA A 202 12.27 6.15 31.16
N TYR A 203 11.99 4.84 31.17
CA TYR A 203 11.62 4.08 32.35
C TYR A 203 12.89 3.48 32.93
N SER A 204 13.44 4.13 33.95
CA SER A 204 14.82 3.88 34.40
C SER A 204 14.88 3.48 35.87
N LEU A 205 15.88 2.67 36.18
CA LEU A 205 16.39 2.48 37.54
C LEU A 205 17.43 3.57 37.83
N PRO A 206 17.75 3.86 39.11
CA PRO A 206 18.81 4.79 39.47
C PRO A 206 20.16 4.49 38.80
N ASN A 207 20.47 3.21 38.61
CA ASN A 207 21.73 2.73 38.02
C ASN A 207 21.59 2.20 36.58
N SER A 208 20.40 2.21 35.98
CA SER A 208 20.18 1.68 34.63
C SER A 208 19.16 2.48 33.84
N TYR A 209 19.63 3.15 32.79
CA TYR A 209 18.80 3.99 31.94
C TYR A 209 17.99 3.17 30.94
N GLY A 210 16.67 3.40 30.91
CA GLY A 210 15.77 2.72 29.98
C GLY A 210 15.51 1.24 30.31
N ALA A 211 15.67 0.85 31.57
CA ALA A 211 15.45 -0.53 32.06
C ALA A 211 14.11 -1.16 31.62
N CYS A 212 13.02 -0.38 31.58
CA CYS A 212 11.71 -0.83 31.08
C CYS A 212 11.34 -0.25 29.71
N GLY A 213 12.25 0.49 29.06
CA GLY A 213 12.05 1.10 27.75
C GLY A 213 12.29 2.60 27.71
N ILE A 214 12.37 3.13 26.49
CA ILE A 214 12.59 4.55 26.19
C ILE A 214 11.62 4.94 25.08
N VAL A 215 10.96 6.09 25.25
CA VAL A 215 10.19 6.76 24.22
C VAL A 215 11.01 7.91 23.69
N SER A 216 11.28 7.94 22.39
CA SER A 216 11.99 9.02 21.71
C SER A 216 11.07 9.74 20.74
N LEU A 217 11.09 11.07 20.76
CA LEU A 217 10.42 11.88 19.74
C LEU A 217 11.38 12.14 18.58
N PRO A 218 10.89 12.29 17.33
CA PRO A 218 11.74 12.55 16.18
C PRO A 218 12.53 13.85 16.38
N GLY A 219 13.70 13.93 15.73
CA GLY A 219 14.48 15.17 15.64
C GLY A 219 13.89 16.15 14.62
N GLN A 220 14.33 17.40 14.68
CA GLN A 220 13.85 18.44 13.78
C GLN A 220 14.29 18.15 12.34
N THR A 221 13.34 18.11 11.41
CA THR A 221 13.63 18.06 9.97
C THR A 221 13.49 19.45 9.35
N THR A 222 14.29 19.76 8.35
CA THR A 222 14.23 21.04 7.61
C THR A 222 12.88 21.24 6.91
N GLY A 223 12.22 20.15 6.49
CA GLY A 223 10.87 20.21 5.91
C GLY A 223 9.80 20.60 6.94
N PHE A 224 9.80 19.97 8.11
CA PHE A 224 8.86 20.33 9.18
C PHE A 224 9.09 21.75 9.68
N GLN A 225 10.34 22.20 9.74
CA GLN A 225 10.66 23.58 10.13
C GLN A 225 9.99 24.60 9.20
N ARG A 226 10.04 24.39 7.88
CA ARG A 226 9.35 25.28 6.90
C ARG A 226 7.84 25.28 7.11
N LEU A 227 7.23 24.10 7.36
CA LEU A 227 5.80 24.00 7.63
C LEU A 227 5.41 24.74 8.91
N ALA A 228 6.19 24.56 9.97
CA ALA A 228 5.97 25.23 11.25
C ALA A 228 6.12 26.75 11.13
N GLU A 229 7.19 27.22 10.49
CA GLU A 229 7.41 28.65 10.22
C GLU A 229 6.26 29.23 9.38
N ALA A 230 5.82 28.50 8.35
CA ALA A 230 4.71 28.91 7.52
C ALA A 230 3.37 28.96 8.30
N ALA A 231 3.21 28.14 9.34
CA ALA A 231 2.06 28.16 10.25
C ALA A 231 2.22 29.16 11.41
N GLY A 232 3.33 29.93 11.47
CA GLY A 232 3.62 30.84 12.58
C GLY A 232 3.89 30.14 13.91
N LYS A 233 4.29 28.87 13.87
CA LYS A 233 4.56 28.01 15.02
C LYS A 233 6.03 27.60 15.05
N SER A 234 6.54 27.22 16.22
CA SER A 234 7.89 26.67 16.35
C SER A 234 7.89 25.15 16.44
N TYR A 235 9.03 24.55 16.10
CA TYR A 235 9.29 23.13 16.35
C TYR A 235 9.21 22.78 17.85
N ASN A 236 9.59 23.71 18.73
CA ASN A 236 9.51 23.50 20.17
C ASN A 236 8.06 23.37 20.65
N ASP A 237 7.13 24.14 20.08
CA ASP A 237 5.70 24.02 20.41
C ASP A 237 5.17 22.63 20.02
N TYR A 238 5.62 22.10 18.88
CA TYR A 238 5.21 20.78 18.38
C TYR A 238 5.71 19.69 19.33
N ILE A 239 6.99 19.75 19.68
CA ILE A 239 7.59 18.78 20.59
C ILE A 239 6.95 18.86 21.97
N GLN A 240 6.66 20.04 22.51
CA GLN A 240 5.95 20.17 23.77
C GLN A 240 4.55 19.53 23.72
N ALA A 241 3.80 19.77 22.64
CA ALA A 241 2.49 19.16 22.46
C ALA A 241 2.57 17.62 22.34
N MET A 242 3.57 17.11 21.62
CA MET A 242 3.80 15.67 21.51
C MET A 242 4.24 15.05 22.85
N GLN A 243 5.10 15.73 23.61
CA GLN A 243 5.48 15.29 24.96
C GLN A 243 4.26 15.17 25.88
N GLN A 244 3.34 16.12 25.81
CA GLN A 244 2.08 16.08 26.56
C GLN A 244 1.16 14.95 26.10
N ALA A 245 1.00 14.74 24.79
CA ALA A 245 0.18 13.66 24.25
C ALA A 245 0.70 12.27 24.66
N VAL A 246 2.03 12.06 24.58
CA VAL A 246 2.67 10.82 25.04
C VAL A 246 2.47 10.65 26.54
N THR A 247 2.73 11.68 27.35
CA THR A 247 2.56 11.61 28.82
C THR A 247 1.12 11.27 29.19
N LYS A 248 0.14 11.94 28.57
CA LYS A 248 -1.29 11.69 28.80
C LYS A 248 -1.70 10.27 28.42
N THR A 249 -1.17 9.75 27.33
CA THR A 249 -1.43 8.37 26.89
C THR A 249 -0.83 7.38 27.88
N ALA A 250 0.41 7.62 28.33
CA ALA A 250 1.10 6.82 29.34
C ALA A 250 0.36 6.85 30.70
N ASP A 251 -0.11 8.02 31.13
CA ASP A 251 -0.95 8.18 32.34
C ASP A 251 -2.22 7.33 32.27
N SER A 252 -2.85 7.29 31.09
CA SER A 252 -4.05 6.47 30.89
C SER A 252 -3.77 4.98 31.08
N PHE A 253 -2.54 4.53 30.84
CA PHE A 253 -2.12 3.13 30.98
C PHE A 253 -1.73 2.77 32.42
N SER A 254 -1.13 3.70 33.16
CA SER A 254 -0.58 3.48 34.50
C SER A 254 -1.55 2.79 35.47
N GLY A 255 -2.81 3.24 35.54
CA GLY A 255 -3.82 2.69 36.45
C GLY A 255 -4.21 1.25 36.11
N THR A 256 -4.42 0.95 34.82
CA THR A 256 -4.74 -0.41 34.36
C THR A 256 -3.53 -1.33 34.50
N ALA A 257 -2.33 -0.85 34.21
CA ALA A 257 -1.08 -1.57 34.39
C ALA A 257 -0.86 -1.97 35.85
N ALA A 258 -1.13 -1.06 36.80
CA ALA A 258 -1.05 -1.34 38.24
C ALA A 258 -2.06 -2.40 38.69
N GLN A 259 -3.32 -2.32 38.22
CA GLN A 259 -4.34 -3.34 38.53
C GLN A 259 -3.96 -4.72 37.96
N LEU A 260 -3.49 -4.75 36.72
CA LEU A 260 -3.05 -5.98 36.07
C LEU A 260 -1.84 -6.60 36.80
N ALA A 261 -0.86 -5.79 37.19
CA ALA A 261 0.28 -6.24 37.98
C ALA A 261 -0.17 -6.88 39.30
N GLN A 262 -1.11 -6.25 40.02
CA GLN A 262 -1.64 -6.81 41.28
C GLN A 262 -2.39 -8.13 41.07
N ALA A 263 -3.25 -8.20 40.05
CA ALA A 263 -4.02 -9.41 39.74
C ALA A 263 -3.11 -10.60 39.40
N ILE A 264 -2.08 -10.37 38.58
CA ILE A 264 -1.08 -11.39 38.23
C ILE A 264 -0.34 -11.85 39.49
N SER A 265 0.09 -10.90 40.32
CA SER A 265 0.88 -11.18 41.52
C SER A 265 0.12 -11.99 42.57
N LYS A 266 -1.19 -11.73 42.72
CA LYS A 266 -2.09 -12.46 43.64
C LYS A 266 -2.72 -13.71 43.04
N ARG A 267 -2.49 -13.99 41.75
CA ARG A 267 -3.15 -15.07 41.00
C ARG A 267 -4.69 -14.95 41.03
N GLU A 268 -5.18 -13.72 41.00
CA GLU A 268 -6.62 -13.40 40.93
C GLU A 268 -7.11 -13.38 39.48
N GLN A 269 -8.43 -13.24 39.29
CA GLN A 269 -9.00 -13.10 37.96
C GLN A 269 -8.47 -11.84 37.26
N LEU A 270 -8.00 -12.00 36.01
CA LEU A 270 -7.45 -10.89 35.23
C LEU A 270 -8.53 -9.83 34.95
N PRO A 271 -8.17 -8.53 34.97
CA PRO A 271 -9.10 -7.47 34.57
C PRO A 271 -9.48 -7.63 33.09
N ALA A 272 -10.61 -7.04 32.71
CA ALA A 272 -11.07 -7.03 31.32
C ALA A 272 -9.98 -6.43 30.40
N TYR A 273 -9.86 -7.00 29.19
CA TYR A 273 -8.95 -6.46 28.19
C TYR A 273 -9.25 -5.01 27.89
N ARG A 274 -8.20 -4.20 27.78
CA ARG A 274 -8.30 -2.81 27.38
C ARG A 274 -8.72 -2.70 25.91
N ASP A 275 -9.63 -1.78 25.58
CA ASP A 275 -10.07 -1.55 24.21
C ASP A 275 -9.00 -0.79 23.40
N LEU A 276 -8.11 -1.55 22.77
CA LEU A 276 -7.02 -1.01 21.94
C LEU A 276 -7.52 -0.10 20.82
N ARG A 277 -8.71 -0.37 20.27
CA ARG A 277 -9.30 0.45 19.20
C ARG A 277 -9.72 1.80 19.74
N LYS A 278 -10.23 1.87 20.97
CA LYS A 278 -10.49 3.16 21.64
C LYS A 278 -9.19 3.93 21.86
N ASP A 279 -8.15 3.27 22.36
CA ASP A 279 -6.84 3.90 22.58
C ASP A 279 -6.20 4.41 21.29
N LEU A 280 -6.31 3.64 20.21
CA LEU A 280 -5.87 4.05 18.87
C LEU A 280 -6.62 5.29 18.39
N ASN A 281 -7.94 5.33 18.54
CA ASN A 281 -8.74 6.49 18.15
C ASN A 281 -8.41 7.73 18.99
N ASP A 282 -8.24 7.57 20.31
CA ASP A 282 -7.89 8.65 21.23
C ASP A 282 -6.47 9.18 20.95
N TRP A 283 -5.52 8.30 20.62
CA TRP A 283 -4.17 8.67 20.19
C TRP A 283 -4.20 9.44 18.87
N ARG A 284 -4.88 8.90 17.85
CA ARG A 284 -5.01 9.54 16.53
C ARG A 284 -5.65 10.91 16.62
N LYS A 285 -6.70 11.06 17.43
CA LYS A 285 -7.36 12.35 17.65
C LYS A 285 -6.40 13.37 18.24
N GLN A 286 -5.65 13.00 19.29
CA GLN A 286 -4.65 13.88 19.89
C GLN A 286 -3.56 14.28 18.90
N HIS A 287 -3.05 13.32 18.13
CA HIS A 287 -2.02 13.58 17.13
C HIS A 287 -2.55 14.48 16.00
N ALA A 288 -3.78 14.26 15.53
CA ALA A 288 -4.44 15.10 14.54
C ALA A 288 -4.68 16.53 15.06
N ASP A 289 -5.11 16.70 16.31
CA ASP A 289 -5.32 18.01 16.94
C ASP A 289 -4.01 18.82 17.05
N ILE A 290 -2.88 18.13 17.24
CA ILE A 290 -1.54 18.76 17.20
C ILE A 290 -1.21 19.18 15.78
N LEU A 291 -1.28 18.26 14.82
CA LEU A 291 -0.90 18.50 13.44
C LEU A 291 -1.78 19.55 12.74
N LYS A 292 -3.07 19.63 13.08
CA LYS A 292 -4.00 20.62 12.53
C LYS A 292 -3.50 22.05 12.70
N GLN A 293 -2.79 22.33 13.79
CA GLN A 293 -2.21 23.65 14.07
C GLN A 293 -1.08 24.03 13.12
N TYR A 294 -0.46 23.05 12.46
CA TYR A 294 0.65 23.22 11.52
C TYR A 294 0.20 23.15 10.07
N ILE A 295 -0.98 22.57 9.81
CA ILE A 295 -1.48 22.33 8.46
C ILE A 295 -2.34 23.49 7.94
N GLY A 296 -2.93 24.31 8.83
CA GLY A 296 -3.67 25.52 8.46
C GLY A 296 -4.95 25.24 7.64
N ASP A 297 -6.13 25.50 8.21
CA ASP A 297 -7.41 25.29 7.51
C ASP A 297 -7.47 26.06 6.17
N ASP A 298 -6.83 27.24 6.10
CA ASP A 298 -6.74 28.06 4.89
C ASP A 298 -5.68 27.59 3.89
N LYS A 299 -4.65 26.82 4.28
CA LYS A 299 -3.55 26.43 3.37
C LYS A 299 -3.84 25.15 2.60
N LEU A 300 -4.67 24.25 3.12
CA LEU A 300 -5.24 23.17 2.32
C LEU A 300 -6.27 23.70 1.31
N GLN A 301 -7.11 24.66 1.73
CA GLN A 301 -8.02 25.33 0.79
C GLN A 301 -7.30 26.24 -0.19
N LYS A 302 -6.22 26.91 0.19
CA LYS A 302 -5.44 27.78 -0.68
C LYS A 302 -4.45 27.02 -1.55
N ALA A 303 -3.86 25.91 -1.10
CA ALA A 303 -3.15 25.01 -2.02
C ALA A 303 -4.13 24.30 -2.97
N GLY A 304 -5.33 23.93 -2.49
CA GLY A 304 -6.40 23.38 -3.34
C GLY A 304 -7.03 24.41 -4.28
N LYS A 305 -7.13 25.68 -3.87
CA LYS A 305 -7.62 26.80 -4.68
C LYS A 305 -6.56 27.36 -5.60
N ASP A 306 -5.32 27.56 -5.16
CA ASP A 306 -4.22 28.02 -6.02
C ASP A 306 -3.93 26.97 -7.11
N VAL A 307 -4.19 25.68 -6.87
CA VAL A 307 -4.18 24.63 -7.92
C VAL A 307 -5.44 24.67 -8.82
N ALA A 308 -6.56 25.22 -8.34
CA ALA A 308 -7.81 25.33 -9.10
C ALA A 308 -8.04 26.71 -9.77
N GLU A 309 -7.34 27.76 -9.33
CA GLU A 309 -7.44 29.17 -9.76
C GLU A 309 -6.14 29.66 -10.44
N ALA A 310 -5.05 28.87 -10.46
CA ALA A 310 -3.91 29.15 -11.33
C ALA A 310 -4.27 28.89 -12.79
N ASP A 311 -4.77 29.94 -13.45
CA ASP A 311 -4.96 30.06 -14.90
C ASP A 311 -3.66 30.54 -15.59
N ASP A 312 -2.50 30.01 -15.14
CA ASP A 312 -1.25 30.14 -15.87
C ASP A 312 -1.12 28.90 -16.78
N PRO A 313 -0.81 29.08 -18.07
CA PRO A 313 -0.83 27.97 -19.02
C PRO A 313 0.23 26.95 -18.62
N LEU A 314 -0.23 25.79 -18.16
CA LEU A 314 0.54 24.56 -18.20
C LEU A 314 1.07 24.41 -19.63
N GLN A 315 2.37 24.60 -19.82
CA GLN A 315 3.02 24.19 -21.06
C GLN A 315 3.04 22.67 -21.10
N VAL A 316 1.91 22.10 -21.51
CA VAL A 316 1.82 20.74 -22.00
C VAL A 316 2.40 20.80 -23.41
N THR A 317 3.64 20.34 -23.59
CA THR A 317 4.15 20.03 -24.92
C THR A 317 3.32 18.88 -25.48
N PRO A 318 2.59 19.07 -26.60
CA PRO A 318 1.89 17.98 -27.25
C PRO A 318 2.93 17.15 -27.99
N VAL A 319 3.00 15.84 -27.72
CA VAL A 319 3.61 14.90 -28.66
C VAL A 319 2.59 14.68 -29.78
N GLU A 320 2.64 15.52 -30.80
CA GLU A 320 1.86 15.32 -32.02
C GLU A 320 2.69 14.50 -33.02
N ILE A 321 2.15 13.34 -33.38
CA ILE A 321 2.66 12.45 -34.43
C ILE A 321 2.34 13.10 -35.78
N HIS A 322 3.37 13.55 -36.49
CA HIS A 322 3.23 13.89 -37.90
C HIS A 322 2.93 12.65 -38.75
N LYS A 323 1.91 12.71 -39.61
CA LYS A 323 2.15 12.68 -41.07
C LYS A 323 0.94 12.96 -41.99
N ALA A 324 1.24 13.85 -42.94
CA ALA A 324 1.04 13.77 -44.40
C ALA A 324 -0.30 14.18 -45.06
N ARG A 325 -0.11 15.08 -46.05
CA ARG A 325 -0.77 15.20 -47.38
C ARG A 325 -2.27 15.53 -47.36
N HIS A 326 -2.77 16.53 -48.07
CA HIS A 326 -2.45 17.02 -49.42
C HIS A 326 -2.47 18.55 -49.50
#